data_AF-A0A9N9G413-F1
#
_entry.id   AF-A0A9N9G413-F1
#
_cell.length_a   1.000
_cell.length_b   1.000
_cell.length_c   1.000
_cell.angle_alpha   90.00
_cell.angle_beta   90.00
_cell.angle_gamma   90.00
#
_symmetry.space_group_name_H-M   'P 1'
#
loop_
_entity.id
_entity.type
_entity.pdbx_description
1 polymer ?
#
loop_
_entity_poly.entity_id
_entity_poly.type
_entity_poly.pdbx_seq_one_letter_code
_entity_poly.pdbx_strand_id
1 'polypeptide(L)'
;MRRIPWTRQEDDLLINLYHEYGPLWTKITQLMVNRTSRQCAERWNNTLRPGINTAPFTTSERNMIVQLYHNHGSQWSKIASHLPGRTPRMVKNSWYSMQRAEATRIRKKMSIRFLVNQRQSRHHPY
;
A
#
# COMPACT_ATOMS: atom_id res chain seq x y z
N MET A 1 17.80 -10.42 6.21
CA MET A 1 17.04 -10.40 7.49
C MET A 1 15.61 -10.85 7.24
N ARG A 2 15.14 -11.89 7.96
CA ARG A 2 13.76 -12.37 7.86
C ARG A 2 12.80 -11.31 8.40
N ARG A 3 11.72 -11.00 7.67
CA ARG A 3 10.64 -10.13 8.16
C ARG A 3 9.81 -10.93 9.15
N ILE A 4 9.95 -10.65 10.44
CA ILE A 4 9.14 -11.29 11.49
C ILE A 4 7.74 -10.66 11.45
N PRO A 5 6.67 -11.44 11.15
CA PRO A 5 5.32 -10.92 11.15
C PRO A 5 4.91 -10.46 12.55
N TRP A 6 4.06 -9.44 12.65
CA TRP A 6 3.49 -9.01 13.92
C TRP A 6 2.36 -9.96 14.32
N THR A 7 2.41 -10.44 15.55
CA THR A 7 1.31 -11.23 16.15
C THR A 7 0.26 -10.30 16.75
N ARG A 8 -0.93 -10.86 17.01
CA ARG A 8 -1.99 -10.10 17.69
C ARG A 8 -1.58 -9.71 19.11
N GLN A 9 -0.89 -10.59 19.83
CA GLN A 9 -0.39 -10.30 21.18
C GLN A 9 0.61 -9.14 21.17
N GLU A 10 1.49 -9.08 20.17
CA GLU A 10 2.41 -7.95 20.01
C GLU A 10 1.68 -6.65 19.65
N ASP A 11 0.64 -6.72 18.81
CA ASP A 11 -0.18 -5.54 18.49
C ASP A 11 -0.93 -5.04 19.73
N ASP A 12 -1.57 -5.93 20.50
CA ASP A 12 -2.30 -5.59 21.72
C ASP A 12 -1.36 -4.98 22.77
N LEU A 13 -0.16 -5.56 22.94
CA LEU A 13 0.88 -5.01 23.82
C LEU A 13 1.32 -3.62 23.35
N LEU A 14 1.61 -3.45 22.06
CA LEU A 14 2.04 -2.16 21.51
C LEU A 14 0.96 -1.09 21.68
N ILE A 15 -0.31 -1.45 21.52
CA ILE A 15 -1.45 -0.56 21.77
C ILE A 15 -1.46 -0.11 23.23
N ASN A 16 -1.41 -1.05 24.17
CA ASN A 16 -1.42 -0.74 25.60
C ASN A 16 -0.22 0.15 26.00
N LEU A 17 0.98 -0.18 25.55
CA LEU A 17 2.18 0.59 25.83
C LEU A 17 2.13 2.01 25.23
N TYR A 18 1.50 2.17 24.06
CA TYR A 18 1.28 3.50 23.48
C TYR A 18 0.25 4.31 24.27
N HIS A 19 -0.81 3.67 24.78
CA HIS A 19 -1.77 4.34 25.66
C HIS A 19 -1.14 4.81 26.97
N GLU A 20 -0.19 4.04 27.52
CA GLU A 20 0.50 4.39 28.77
C GLU A 20 1.62 5.44 28.58
N TYR A 21 2.43 5.31 27.53
CA TYR A 21 3.65 6.11 27.37
C TYR A 21 3.62 7.09 26.18
N GLY A 22 2.59 7.04 25.33
CA GLY A 22 2.55 7.82 24.08
C GLY A 22 3.67 7.43 23.10
N PRO A 23 4.16 8.35 22.27
CA PRO A 23 5.17 8.06 21.23
C PRO A 23 6.61 7.92 21.77
N LEU A 24 6.80 7.53 23.03
CA LEU A 24 8.11 7.26 23.62
C LEU A 24 8.65 5.90 23.16
N TRP A 25 8.92 5.77 21.86
CA TRP A 25 9.26 4.50 21.21
C TRP A 25 10.45 3.77 21.84
N THR A 26 11.46 4.50 22.32
CA THR A 26 12.61 3.92 23.02
C THR A 26 12.18 3.20 24.31
N LYS A 27 11.25 3.78 25.07
CA LYS A 27 10.69 3.17 26.28
C LYS A 27 9.81 1.96 25.93
N ILE A 28 8.94 2.10 24.92
CA ILE A 28 8.08 1.02 24.44
C ILE A 28 8.92 -0.19 24.01
N THR A 29 10.01 0.03 23.27
CA THR A 29 10.87 -1.06 22.79
C THR A 29 11.61 -1.80 23.89
N GLN A 30 11.90 -1.17 25.03
CA GLN A 30 12.48 -1.89 26.19
C GLN A 30 11.51 -2.95 26.75
N LEU A 31 10.21 -2.79 26.50
CA LEU A 31 9.14 -3.69 26.97
C LEU A 31 8.66 -4.66 25.87
N MET A 32 9.16 -4.50 24.64
CA MET A 32 8.81 -5.35 23.50
C MET A 32 9.95 -6.31 23.18
N VAL A 33 9.65 -7.61 23.15
CA VAL A 33 10.65 -8.63 22.80
C VAL A 33 10.91 -8.61 21.29
N ASN A 34 12.19 -8.54 20.88
CA ASN A 34 12.62 -8.61 19.47
C ASN A 34 12.04 -7.52 18.53
N ARG A 35 11.53 -6.40 19.06
CA ARG A 35 11.04 -5.27 18.25
C ARG A 35 11.81 -4.00 18.53
N THR A 36 12.38 -3.41 17.48
CA THR A 36 13.11 -2.13 17.59
C THR A 36 12.15 -0.94 17.62
N SER A 37 12.61 0.21 18.14
CA SER A 37 11.78 1.43 18.26
C SER A 37 11.21 1.85 16.91
N ARG A 38 12.01 1.70 15.85
CA ARG A 38 11.59 1.94 14.47
C ARG A 38 10.45 1.01 14.04
N GLN A 39 10.55 -0.29 14.36
CA GLN A 39 9.50 -1.25 14.00
C GLN A 39 8.19 -0.94 14.73
N CYS A 40 8.25 -0.61 16.02
CA CYS A 40 7.09 -0.21 16.81
C CYS A 40 6.42 1.04 16.21
N ALA A 41 7.21 2.09 15.94
CA ALA A 41 6.71 3.31 15.33
C ALA A 41 6.11 3.07 13.92
N GLU A 42 6.76 2.25 13.09
CA GLU A 42 6.24 1.89 11.77
C GLU A 42 4.94 1.09 11.87
N ARG A 43 4.82 0.16 12.83
CA ARG A 43 3.61 -0.64 13.03
C ARG A 43 2.44 0.21 13.49
N TRP A 44 2.68 1.08 14.48
CA TRP A 44 1.67 2.02 14.97
C TRP A 44 1.16 2.91 13.84
N ASN A 45 2.05 3.65 13.18
CA ASN A 45 1.67 4.66 12.20
C ASN A 45 1.07 4.11 10.91
N ASN A 46 1.36 2.86 10.55
CA ASN A 46 0.86 2.26 9.31
C ASN A 46 -0.35 1.34 9.50
N THR A 47 -0.59 0.83 10.71
CA THR A 47 -1.61 -0.21 10.94
C THR A 47 -2.47 0.04 12.17
N LEU A 48 -1.89 0.33 13.34
CA LEU A 48 -2.62 0.27 14.61
C LEU A 48 -3.23 1.60 15.06
N ARG A 49 -2.69 2.73 14.59
CA ARG A 49 -3.18 4.05 14.99
C ARG A 49 -4.68 4.17 14.69
N PRO A 50 -5.51 4.64 15.65
CA PRO A 50 -6.92 4.91 15.40
C PRO A 50 -7.13 5.79 14.17
N GLY A 51 -8.22 5.53 13.43
CA GLY A 51 -8.57 6.27 12.22
C GLY A 51 -7.87 5.81 10.94
N ILE A 52 -7.01 4.78 10.99
CA ILE A 52 -6.50 4.14 9.76
C ILE A 52 -7.62 3.30 9.13
N ASN A 53 -7.96 3.62 7.88
CA ASN A 53 -8.93 2.88 7.09
C ASN A 53 -8.20 1.83 6.24
N THR A 54 -8.38 0.54 6.54
CA THR A 54 -7.78 -0.60 5.84
C THR A 54 -8.62 -1.15 4.68
N ALA A 55 -9.83 -0.62 4.45
CA ALA A 55 -10.69 -1.06 3.36
C ALA A 55 -10.02 -0.85 1.98
N PRO A 56 -10.46 -1.53 0.91
CA PRO A 56 -9.95 -1.27 -0.43
C PRO A 56 -10.07 0.21 -0.82
N PHE A 57 -9.12 0.70 -1.62
CA PHE A 57 -9.22 2.05 -2.21
C PHE A 57 -10.37 2.09 -3.21
N THR A 58 -11.29 3.03 -3.00
CA THR A 58 -12.37 3.35 -3.92
C THR A 58 -11.85 3.95 -5.22
N THR A 59 -12.67 3.95 -6.27
CA THR A 59 -12.33 4.57 -7.56
C THR A 59 -12.03 6.06 -7.39
N SER A 60 -12.81 6.78 -6.56
CA SER A 60 -12.59 8.21 -6.30
C SER A 60 -11.22 8.45 -5.64
N GLU A 61 -10.87 7.68 -4.61
CA GLU A 61 -9.56 7.81 -3.97
C GLU A 61 -8.43 7.48 -4.94
N ARG A 62 -8.59 6.46 -5.80
CA ARG A 62 -7.58 6.13 -6.82
C ARG A 62 -7.40 7.25 -7.84
N ASN A 63 -8.48 7.86 -8.30
CA ASN A 63 -8.42 9.01 -9.21
C ASN A 63 -7.71 10.20 -8.55
N MET A 64 -8.00 10.46 -7.28
CA MET A 64 -7.31 11.50 -6.50
C MET A 64 -5.80 11.22 -6.39
N ILE A 65 -5.40 9.97 -6.11
CA ILE A 65 -3.98 9.58 -6.08
C ILE A 65 -3.30 9.88 -7.42
N VAL A 66 -3.96 9.55 -8.54
CA VAL A 66 -3.40 9.80 -9.88
C VAL A 66 -3.21 11.29 -10.11
N GLN A 67 -4.23 12.10 -9.87
CA GLN A 67 -4.17 13.55 -10.03
C GLN A 67 -3.06 14.18 -9.17
N LEU A 68 -3.01 13.83 -7.87
CA LEU A 68 -2.01 14.39 -6.96
C LEU A 68 -0.59 13.92 -7.30
N TYR A 69 -0.42 12.70 -7.81
CA TYR A 69 0.89 12.23 -8.27
C TYR A 69 1.38 13.02 -9.48
N HIS A 70 0.50 13.39 -10.42
CA HIS A 70 0.88 14.28 -11.52
C HIS A 70 1.38 15.65 -11.04
N ASN A 71 0.81 16.18 -9.95
CA ASN A 71 1.17 17.48 -9.41
C ASN A 71 2.38 17.47 -8.45
N HIS A 72 2.61 16.36 -7.75
CA HIS A 72 3.58 16.30 -6.64
C HIS A 72 4.61 15.17 -6.76
N GLY A 73 4.49 14.28 -7.73
CA GLY A 73 5.33 13.09 -7.86
C GLY A 73 5.20 12.15 -6.66
N SER A 74 6.30 11.49 -6.27
CA SER A 74 6.33 10.48 -5.20
C SER A 74 6.31 11.05 -3.78
N GLN A 75 5.74 12.23 -3.57
CA GLN A 75 5.58 12.86 -2.25
C GLN A 75 4.40 12.24 -1.48
N TRP A 76 4.53 10.96 -1.11
CA TRP A 76 3.43 10.15 -0.56
C TRP A 76 2.79 10.73 0.70
N SER A 77 3.56 11.37 1.57
CA SER A 77 3.03 12.02 2.76
C SER A 77 2.09 13.19 2.41
N LYS A 78 2.45 13.97 1.39
CA LYS A 78 1.63 15.06 0.88
C LYS A 78 0.38 14.53 0.18
N ILE A 79 0.49 13.46 -0.60
CA ILE A 79 -0.69 12.85 -1.23
C ILE A 79 -1.65 12.28 -0.16
N ALA A 80 -1.11 11.60 0.84
CA ALA A 80 -1.90 11.01 1.91
C ALA A 80 -2.63 12.03 2.78
N SER A 81 -2.15 13.27 2.91
CA SER A 81 -2.87 14.31 3.65
C SER A 81 -4.20 14.72 3.00
N HIS A 82 -4.43 14.38 1.73
CA HIS A 82 -5.70 14.58 1.03
C HIS A 82 -6.63 13.36 1.09
N LEU A 83 -6.22 12.27 1.75
CA LEU A 83 -6.96 11.00 1.80
C LEU A 83 -7.18 10.59 3.26
N PRO A 84 -8.27 11.04 3.88
CA PRO A 84 -8.56 10.77 5.28
C PRO A 84 -8.47 9.27 5.61
N GLY A 85 -7.73 8.95 6.67
CA GLY A 85 -7.51 7.57 7.13
C GLY A 85 -6.58 6.73 6.26
N ARG A 86 -6.01 7.25 5.17
CA ARG A 86 -5.01 6.55 4.36
C ARG A 86 -3.60 6.95 4.77
N THR A 87 -2.72 5.96 4.92
CA THR A 87 -1.32 6.24 5.27
C THR A 87 -0.47 6.44 4.00
N PRO A 88 0.67 7.14 4.08
CA PRO A 88 1.58 7.32 2.95
C PRO A 88 2.01 5.98 2.33
N ARG A 89 2.18 4.96 3.17
CA ARG A 89 2.48 3.59 2.75
C ARG A 89 1.35 2.97 1.93
N MET A 90 0.11 3.15 2.35
CA MET A 90 -1.06 2.65 1.63
C MET A 90 -1.20 3.31 0.26
N VAL A 91 -1.03 4.64 0.20
CA VAL A 91 -1.09 5.41 -1.04
C VAL A 91 -0.02 4.94 -2.03
N LYS A 92 1.24 4.85 -1.59
CA LYS A 92 2.35 4.33 -2.38
C LYS A 92 2.03 2.93 -2.93
N ASN A 93 1.54 2.03 -2.08
CA ASN A 93 1.19 0.68 -2.49
C ASN A 93 0.06 0.65 -3.51
N SER A 94 -0.98 1.48 -3.32
CA SER A 94 -2.10 1.64 -4.24
C SER A 94 -1.62 2.09 -5.62
N TRP A 95 -0.78 3.12 -5.68
CA TRP A 95 -0.16 3.61 -6.92
C TRP A 95 0.57 2.51 -7.70
N TYR A 96 1.53 1.81 -7.07
CA TYR A 96 2.25 0.74 -7.76
C TYR A 96 1.37 -0.45 -8.12
N SER A 97 0.31 -0.72 -7.33
CA SER A 97 -0.68 -1.74 -7.67
C SER A 97 -1.44 -1.38 -8.95
N MET A 98 -1.88 -0.13 -9.09
CA MET A 98 -2.54 0.36 -10.30
C MET A 98 -1.62 0.27 -11.53
N GLN A 99 -0.35 0.68 -11.40
CA GLN A 99 0.61 0.60 -12.50
C GLN A 99 0.84 -0.85 -12.96
N ARG A 100 0.99 -1.79 -12.03
CA ARG A 100 1.12 -3.22 -12.38
C ARG A 100 -0.12 -3.76 -13.07
N ALA A 101 -1.30 -3.43 -12.56
CA ALA A 101 -2.57 -3.85 -13.15
C ALA A 101 -2.72 -3.33 -14.60
N GLU A 102 -2.32 -2.07 -14.84
CA GLU A 102 -2.35 -1.48 -16.19
C GLU A 102 -1.36 -2.16 -17.13
N ALA A 103 -0.12 -2.41 -16.68
CA ALA A 103 0.86 -3.14 -17.48
C ALA A 103 0.37 -4.55 -17.85
N THR A 104 -0.25 -5.26 -16.91
CA THR A 104 -0.87 -6.57 -17.16
C THR A 104 -2.01 -6.46 -18.18
N ARG A 105 -2.85 -5.43 -18.08
CA ARG A 105 -3.96 -5.18 -19.02
C ARG A 105 -3.45 -4.94 -20.43
N ILE A 106 -2.42 -4.11 -20.59
CA ILE A 106 -1.79 -3.81 -21.89
C ILE A 106 -1.19 -5.08 -22.49
N ARG A 107 -0.43 -5.86 -21.70
CA ARG A 107 0.16 -7.13 -22.15
C ARG A 107 -0.90 -8.12 -22.65
N LYS A 108 -2.01 -8.27 -21.91
CA LYS A 108 -3.11 -9.15 -22.31
C LYS A 108 -3.79 -8.66 -23.59
N LYS A 109 -4.01 -7.35 -23.74
CA LYS A 109 -4.59 -6.75 -24.96
C LYS A 109 -3.69 -6.96 -26.18
N MET A 110 -2.38 -6.80 -26.05
CA MET A 110 -1.43 -7.06 -27.13
C MET A 110 -1.41 -8.54 -27.53
N SER A 111 -1.43 -9.45 -26.56
CA SER A 111 -1.51 -10.90 -26.81
C SER A 111 -2.79 -11.28 -27.55
N ILE A 112 -3.95 -10.73 -27.15
CA ILE A 112 -5.22 -10.97 -27.84
C ILE A 112 -5.17 -10.44 -29.27
N ARG A 113 -4.68 -9.21 -29.49
CA ARG A 113 -4.53 -8.63 -30.84
C ARG A 113 -3.66 -9.52 -31.74
N PHE A 114 -2.55 -10.02 -31.22
CA PHE A 114 -1.68 -10.94 -31.94
C PHE A 114 -2.43 -12.24 -32.34
N LEU A 115 -3.18 -12.84 -31.42
CA LEU A 115 -3.96 -14.05 -31.70
C LEU A 115 -5.09 -13.82 -32.73
N VAL A 116 -5.74 -12.64 -32.71
CA VAL A 116 -6.77 -12.28 -33.70
C VAL A 116 -6.17 -12.12 -35.09
N ASN A 117 -5.02 -11.43 -35.20
CA ASN A 117 -4.34 -11.23 -36.48
C ASN A 117 -3.88 -12.55 -37.11
N GLN A 118 -3.38 -13.51 -36.30
CA GLN A 118 -2.98 -14.83 -36.80
C GLN A 118 -4.14 -15.68 -37.33
N ARG A 119 -5.37 -15.48 -36.84
CA ARG A 119 -6.56 -16.19 -37.32
C ARG A 119 -7.07 -15.62 -38.65
N GLN A 120 -6.97 -14.30 -38.83
CA GLN A 120 -7.39 -13.63 -40.07
C GLN A 120 -6.44 -13.93 -41.25
N SER A 121 -5.15 -14.15 -41.01
CA SER A 121 -4.19 -14.54 -42.07
C SER A 121 -4.34 -15.98 -42.57
N ARG A 122 -5.16 -16.83 -41.92
CA ARG A 122 -5.39 -18.24 -42.31
C ARG A 122 -6.63 -18.46 -43.19
N HIS A 123 -7.33 -17.39 -43.57
CA HIS A 123 -8.44 -17.43 -44.53
C HIS A 123 -8.08 -16.60 -45.76
N HIS A 124 -7.23 -17.17 -46.62
CA HIS A 124 -7.12 -16.75 -48.01
C HIS A 124 -7.32 -18.02 -48.86
N PRO A 125 -8.52 -18.25 -49.42
CA PRO A 125 -8.74 -19.38 -50.31
C PRO A 125 -8.12 -19.05 -51.68
N TYR A 126 -7.33 -19.98 -52.21
CA TYR A 126 -7.13 -20.17 -53.65
C TYR A 126 -7.84 -21.46 -54.03
#